data_AF-A0A2M7IG91-F1
#
_entry.id   AF-A0A2M7IG91-F1
#
_cell.length_a   1.000
_cell.length_b   1.000
_cell.length_c   1.000
_cell.angle_alpha   90.00
_cell.angle_beta   90.00
_cell.angle_gamma   90.00
#
_symmetry.space_group_name_H-M   'P 1'
#
loop_
_entity.id
_entity.type
_entity.pdbx_description
1 polymer ?
#
loop_
_entity_poly.entity_id
_entity_poly.type
_entity_poly.pdbx_seq_one_letter_code
_entity_poly.pdbx_strand_id
1 'polypeptide(L)'
;MGNPKTRGFTLIELLVVIAIIGLLASIVLVSLNSARGKARDARRKADLQQLSKALDMYYDDNGFYPSGSCPWSSWSCWDTLVPSQYVSRVPEDPK
;
A
#
# COMPACT_ATOMS: atom_id res chain seq x y z
N MET A 1 25.56 38.57 -42.99
CA MET A 1 25.12 38.01 -41.68
C MET A 1 24.91 36.51 -41.87
N GLY A 2 25.87 35.69 -41.44
CA GLY A 2 25.82 34.24 -41.67
C GLY A 2 24.81 33.58 -40.74
N ASN A 3 23.82 32.89 -41.29
CA ASN A 3 22.83 32.15 -40.51
C ASN A 3 23.52 31.02 -39.72
N PRO A 4 23.26 30.88 -38.40
CA PRO A 4 23.84 29.80 -37.61
C PRO A 4 23.31 28.46 -38.14
N LYS A 5 24.21 27.55 -38.55
CA LYS A 5 23.82 26.18 -38.91
C LYS A 5 23.30 25.46 -37.68
N THR A 6 22.03 25.08 -37.71
CA THR A 6 21.42 24.17 -36.74
C THR A 6 22.10 22.81 -36.82
N ARG A 7 22.74 22.38 -35.73
CA ARG A 7 23.30 21.02 -35.61
C ARG A 7 22.15 20.04 -35.38
N GLY A 8 22.03 19.03 -36.24
CA GLY A 8 21.09 17.92 -36.06
C GLY A 8 21.69 16.82 -35.17
N PHE A 9 20.82 16.04 -34.53
CA PHE A 9 21.22 14.86 -33.78
C PHE A 9 21.79 13.77 -34.70
N THR A 10 22.80 13.07 -34.22
CA THR A 10 23.34 11.87 -34.88
C THR A 10 22.52 10.64 -34.50
N LEU A 11 22.50 9.63 -35.38
CA LEU A 11 21.83 8.35 -35.11
C LEU A 11 22.43 7.63 -33.89
N ILE A 12 23.74 7.77 -33.66
CA ILE A 12 24.42 7.16 -32.52
C ILE A 12 24.02 7.82 -31.19
N GLU A 13 23.84 9.14 -31.17
CA GLU A 13 23.33 9.85 -29.98
C GLU A 13 21.93 9.36 -29.61
N LEU A 14 21.04 9.20 -30.60
CA LEU A 14 19.70 8.67 -30.35
C LEU A 14 19.74 7.23 -29.84
N LEU A 15 20.61 6.40 -30.43
CA LEU A 15 20.74 4.97 -30.07
C LEU A 15 21.25 4.80 -28.63
N VAL A 16 22.24 5.58 -28.22
CA VAL A 16 22.76 5.53 -26.84
C VAL A 16 21.68 5.95 -25.84
N VAL A 17 20.87 6.97 -26.16
CA VAL A 17 19.80 7.43 -25.27
C VAL A 17 18.75 6.36 -25.02
N ILE A 18 18.25 5.70 -26.06
CA ILE A 18 17.24 4.63 -25.89
C ILE A 18 17.82 3.41 -25.16
N ALA A 19 19.12 3.12 -25.35
CA ALA A 19 19.79 2.05 -24.62
C ALA A 19 19.86 2.34 -23.12
N ILE A 20 20.20 3.57 -22.73
CA ILE A 20 20.22 3.99 -21.33
C ILE A 20 18.82 3.98 -20.72
N ILE A 21 17.81 4.50 -21.44
CA ILE A 21 16.41 4.48 -20.97
C ILE A 21 15.92 3.03 -20.75
N GLY A 22 16.20 2.13 -21.70
CA GLY A 22 15.83 0.71 -21.58
C GLY A 22 16.48 0.02 -20.38
N LEU A 23 17.77 0.30 -20.13
CA LEU A 23 18.50 -0.22 -18.98
C LEU A 23 17.84 0.26 -17.67
N LEU A 24 17.64 1.58 -17.52
CA LEU A 24 17.04 2.16 -16.32
C LEU A 24 15.60 1.65 -16.10
N ALA A 25 14.80 1.56 -17.16
CA ALA A 25 13.42 1.05 -17.09
C ALA A 25 13.36 -0.40 -16.59
N SER A 26 14.28 -1.26 -17.02
CA SER A 26 14.31 -2.67 -16.58
C SER A 26 14.58 -2.83 -15.07
N ILE A 27 15.48 -2.02 -14.51
CA ILE A 27 15.79 -2.01 -13.08
C ILE A 27 14.58 -1.54 -12.27
N VAL A 28 13.92 -0.47 -12.72
CA VAL A 28 12.73 0.08 -12.05
C VAL A 28 11.60 -0.95 -12.00
N LEU A 29 11.33 -1.66 -13.09
CA LEU A 29 10.27 -2.67 -13.14
C LEU A 29 10.45 -3.78 -12.10
N VAL A 30 11.66 -4.30 -11.94
CA VAL A 30 11.95 -5.34 -10.93
C VAL A 30 11.75 -4.78 -9.51
N SER A 31 12.19 -3.54 -9.26
CA SER A 31 12.06 -2.89 -7.95
C SER A 31 10.59 -2.67 -7.53
N LEU A 32 9.71 -2.39 -8.49
CA LEU A 32 8.29 -2.12 -8.24
C LEU A 32 7.53 -3.34 -7.71
N ASN A 33 7.88 -4.55 -8.16
CA ASN A 33 7.25 -5.77 -7.67
C ASN A 33 7.51 -6.00 -6.18
N SER A 34 8.76 -5.78 -5.72
CA SER A 34 9.10 -5.86 -4.30
C SER A 34 8.44 -4.74 -3.48
N ALA A 35 8.42 -3.51 -4.01
CA ALA A 35 7.80 -2.37 -3.34
C ALA A 35 6.30 -2.57 -3.10
N ARG A 36 5.57 -3.16 -4.05
CA ARG A 36 4.15 -3.50 -3.90
C ARG A 36 3.91 -4.49 -2.75
N GLY A 37 4.74 -5.54 -2.63
CA GLY A 37 4.65 -6.49 -1.53
C GLY A 37 4.85 -5.81 -0.17
N LYS A 38 5.91 -5.01 -0.04
CA LYS A 38 6.21 -4.23 1.17
C LYS A 38 5.09 -3.24 1.51
N ALA A 39 4.46 -2.61 0.52
CA ALA A 39 3.34 -1.70 0.74
C ALA A 39 2.10 -2.43 1.31
N ARG A 40 1.81 -3.65 0.84
CA ARG A 40 0.73 -4.48 1.41
C ARG A 40 1.03 -4.87 2.85
N ASP A 41 2.27 -5.28 3.14
CA ASP A 41 2.70 -5.62 4.51
C ASP A 41 2.59 -4.42 5.45
N ALA A 42 3.06 -3.25 4.99
CA ALA A 42 2.97 -2.00 5.75
C ALA A 42 1.51 -1.63 6.05
N ARG A 43 0.61 -1.81 5.07
CA ARG A 43 -0.82 -1.58 5.26
C ARG A 43 -1.44 -2.55 6.27
N ARG A 44 -1.21 -3.86 6.12
CA ARG A 44 -1.63 -4.86 7.10
C ARG A 44 -1.18 -4.52 8.52
N LYS A 45 0.08 -4.10 8.67
CA LYS A 45 0.62 -3.70 9.98
C LYS A 45 -0.10 -2.48 10.56
N ALA A 46 -0.34 -1.45 9.74
CA ALA A 46 -1.06 -0.26 10.16
C ALA A 46 -2.52 -0.58 10.55
N ASP A 47 -3.18 -1.43 9.77
CA ASP A 47 -4.54 -1.88 10.02
C ASP A 47 -4.66 -2.64 11.35
N LEU A 48 -3.71 -3.55 11.65
CA LEU A 48 -3.65 -4.26 12.93
C LEU A 48 -3.37 -3.33 14.11
N GLN A 49 -2.51 -2.32 13.94
CA GLN A 49 -2.26 -1.32 14.98
C GLN A 49 -3.51 -0.49 15.28
N GLN A 50 -4.28 -0.13 14.25
CA GLN A 50 -5.55 0.57 14.41
C GLN A 50 -6.56 -0.29 15.16
N LEU A 51 -6.65 -1.59 14.84
CA LEU A 51 -7.52 -2.52 15.55
C LEU A 51 -7.11 -2.71 17.01
N SER A 52 -5.81 -2.87 17.29
CA SER A 52 -5.31 -2.95 18.67
C SER A 52 -5.74 -1.75 19.49
N LYS A 53 -5.57 -0.54 18.94
CA LYS A 53 -5.98 0.69 19.63
C LYS A 53 -7.49 0.75 19.87
N ALA A 54 -8.29 0.30 18.91
CA ALA A 54 -9.75 0.26 19.06
C ALA A 54 -10.17 -0.74 20.16
N LEU A 55 -9.46 -1.88 20.28
CA LEU A 55 -9.67 -2.85 21.34
C LEU A 55 -9.31 -2.30 22.71
N ASP A 56 -8.19 -1.57 22.82
CA ASP A 56 -7.77 -0.92 24.06
C ASP A 56 -8.82 0.11 24.51
N MET A 57 -9.31 0.95 23.59
CA MET A 57 -10.38 1.91 23.88
C MET A 57 -11.67 1.21 24.35
N TYR A 58 -12.05 0.11 23.71
CA TYR A 58 -13.21 -0.67 24.14
C TYR A 58 -13.01 -1.23 25.57
N TYR A 59 -11.81 -1.74 25.87
CA TYR A 59 -11.48 -2.27 27.19
C TYR A 59 -11.53 -1.18 28.26
N ASP A 60 -11.01 0.02 27.97
CA ASP A 60 -11.07 1.16 28.88
C ASP A 60 -12.52 1.52 29.24
N ASP A 61 -13.44 1.44 28.28
CA ASP A 61 -14.84 1.81 28.49
C ASP A 61 -15.69 0.68 29.12
N ASN A 62 -15.36 -0.60 28.88
CA ASN A 62 -16.20 -1.74 29.26
C ASN A 62 -15.58 -2.65 30.33
N GLY A 63 -14.27 -2.58 30.58
CA GLY A 63 -13.53 -3.42 31.52
C GLY A 63 -13.27 -4.85 31.03
N PHE A 64 -13.62 -5.17 29.78
CA PHE A 64 -13.36 -6.46 29.13
C PHE A 64 -13.15 -6.27 27.63
N TYR A 65 -12.38 -7.15 27.01
CA TYR A 65 -12.24 -7.16 25.55
C TYR A 65 -13.49 -7.77 24.90
N PRO A 66 -13.86 -7.33 23.68
CA PRO A 66 -15.00 -7.90 22.99
C PRO A 66 -14.77 -9.41 22.79
N SER A 67 -15.65 -10.23 23.36
CA SER A 67 -15.64 -11.66 23.11
C SER A 67 -16.29 -11.90 21.75
N GLY A 68 -15.51 -12.46 20.81
CA GLY A 68 -16.00 -12.87 19.50
C GLY A 68 -16.94 -14.08 19.61
N SER A 69 -18.12 -13.92 20.21
CA SER A 69 -19.17 -14.93 20.14
C SER A 69 -19.88 -14.80 18.79
N CYS A 70 -19.20 -15.25 17.74
CA CYS A 70 -19.78 -15.35 16.42
C CYS A 70 -20.13 -16.82 16.15
N PRO A 71 -21.33 -17.12 15.63
CA PRO A 71 -21.63 -18.43 15.07
C PRO A 71 -20.58 -18.76 14.00
N TRP A 72 -20.17 -20.03 13.89
CA TRP A 72 -19.15 -20.50 12.93
C TRP A 72 -19.50 -20.20 11.46
N SER A 73 -20.73 -19.74 11.21
CA SER A 73 -21.30 -19.37 9.92
C SER A 73 -21.28 -17.86 9.62
N SER A 74 -20.79 -17.00 10.52
CA SER A 74 -20.80 -15.54 10.30
C SER A 74 -19.40 -14.94 10.27
N TRP A 75 -19.06 -14.30 9.14
CA TRP A 75 -17.80 -13.59 8.91
C TRP A 75 -17.62 -12.33 9.79
N SER A 76 -18.64 -11.95 10.55
CA SER A 76 -18.76 -10.66 11.23
C SER A 76 -18.46 -10.71 12.74
N CYS A 77 -17.44 -11.48 13.15
CA CYS A 77 -16.98 -11.51 14.55
C CYS A 77 -16.42 -10.16 15.06
N TRP A 78 -16.06 -9.26 14.14
CA TRP A 78 -15.49 -7.94 14.42
C TRP A 78 -16.54 -6.82 14.45
N ASP A 79 -17.82 -7.18 14.29
CA ASP A 79 -18.94 -6.23 14.17
C ASP A 79 -19.46 -5.75 15.53
N THR A 80 -18.72 -5.99 16.61
CA THR A 80 -18.97 -5.36 17.93
C THR A 80 -18.27 -4.01 18.07
N LEU A 81 -17.14 -3.81 17.37
CA LEU A 81 -16.34 -2.58 17.41
C LEU A 81 -16.83 -1.50 16.43
N VAL A 82 -17.53 -1.89 15.37
CA VAL A 82 -18.06 -0.97 14.34
C VAL A 82 -19.32 -0.23 14.82
N PRO A 83 -20.33 -0.90 15.42
CA PRO A 83 -21.53 -0.23 15.95
C PRO A 83 -21.24 0.65 17.17
N SER A 84 -20.18 0.32 17.92
CA SER A 84 -19.72 1.07 19.09
C SER A 84 -18.73 2.21 18.77
N GLN A 85 -18.52 2.49 17.48
CA GLN A 85 -17.72 3.61 16.94
C GLN A 85 -16.20 3.60 17.22
N TYR A 86 -15.64 2.53 17.80
CA TYR A 86 -14.18 2.44 18.00
C TYR A 86 -13.42 2.22 16.69
N VAL A 87 -14.07 1.68 15.66
CA VAL A 87 -13.51 1.57 14.31
C VAL A 87 -14.56 1.90 13.24
N SER A 88 -14.20 2.73 12.25
CA SER A 88 -15.14 3.15 11.20
C SER A 88 -15.52 2.03 10.21
N ARG A 89 -14.67 1.01 10.08
CA ARG A 89 -14.89 -0.22 9.32
C ARG A 89 -13.81 -1.24 9.67
N VAL A 90 -14.11 -2.52 9.52
CA VAL A 90 -13.09 -3.57 9.63
C VAL A 90 -12.10 -3.44 8.46
N PRO A 91 -10.79 -3.35 8.71
CA PRO A 91 -9.80 -3.38 7.64
C PRO A 91 -9.89 -4.68 6.83
N GLU A 92 -9.91 -4.56 5.51
CA GLU A 92 -9.89 -5.70 4.58
C GLU A 92 -8.44 -5.98 4.16
N ASP A 93 -8.07 -7.26 4.11
CA ASP A 93 -6.71 -7.65 3.73
C ASP A 93 -6.42 -7.21 2.28
N PRO A 94 -5.36 -6.39 2.05
CA PRO A 94 -4.98 -6.01 0.70
C PRO A 94 -4.49 -7.23 -0.10
N LYS A 95 -5.25 -7.55 -1.17
CA LYS A 95 -4.94 -8.62 -2.14
C LYS A 95 -3.59 -8.46 -2.85
#